data_AF-A0A940AH58-F1
#
_entry.id   AF-A0A940AH58-F1
#
_cell.length_a   1.000
_cell.length_b   1.000
_cell.length_c   1.000
_cell.angle_alpha   90.00
_cell.angle_beta   90.00
_cell.angle_gamma   90.00
#
_symmetry.space_group_name_H-M   'P 1'
#
loop_
_entity.id
_entity.type
_entity.pdbx_description
1 polymer ?
#
loop_
_entity_poly.entity_id
_entity_poly.type
_entity_poly.pdbx_seq_one_letter_code
_entity_poly.pdbx_strand_id
1 'polypeptide(L)' 'MNSTIQNGDDREKAKARLLNSFDSLLSHNGSGHLEVNTKILKRGQKEVTIQCSRCHRFIVDLEEKQGGEADK' A
#
# COMPACT_ATOMS: atom_id res chain seq x y z
N MET A 1 6.99 -33.93 21.90
CA MET A 1 6.53 -34.29 20.54
C MET A 1 6.49 -33.01 19.74
N ASN A 2 7.42 -32.88 18.81
CA ASN A 2 7.88 -31.60 18.29
C ASN A 2 7.03 -31.19 17.09
N SER A 3 6.25 -30.12 17.23
CA SER A 3 5.46 -29.56 16.15
C SER A 3 6.36 -28.74 15.22
N THR A 4 6.80 -29.34 14.12
CA THR A 4 7.65 -28.68 13.12
C THR A 4 7.12 -28.94 11.72
N ILE A 5 5.94 -28.39 11.37
CA ILE A 5 5.53 -28.18 9.96
C ILE A 5 4.54 -27.00 9.94
N GLN A 6 5.00 -25.76 9.69
CA GLN A 6 4.12 -24.58 9.46
C GLN A 6 4.46 -23.80 8.17
N ASN A 7 5.47 -24.22 7.39
CA ASN A 7 5.99 -23.40 6.27
C ASN A 7 5.05 -23.28 5.04
N GLY A 8 4.13 -24.21 4.83
CA GLY A 8 3.17 -24.13 3.72
C GLY A 8 2.05 -23.13 3.98
N ASP A 9 1.65 -23.00 5.25
CA ASP A 9 0.46 -22.29 5.69
C ASP A 9 0.67 -20.77 5.66
N ASP A 10 1.86 -20.28 6.04
CA ASP A 10 2.15 -18.85 6.11
C ASP A 10 2.23 -18.19 4.72
N ARG A 11 2.71 -18.91 3.70
CA ARG A 11 2.76 -18.40 2.32
C ARG A 11 1.34 -18.28 1.75
N GLU A 12 0.48 -19.24 2.07
CA GLU A 12 -0.92 -19.21 1.65
C GLU A 12 -1.68 -18.09 2.37
N LYS A 13 -1.46 -17.92 3.68
CA LYS A 13 -2.00 -16.79 4.46
C LYS A 13 -1.58 -15.44 3.91
N ALA A 14 -0.31 -15.27 3.51
CA ALA A 14 0.18 -14.03 2.92
C ALA A 14 -0.54 -13.72 1.59
N LYS A 15 -0.74 -14.72 0.72
CA LYS A 15 -1.50 -14.57 -0.52
C LYS A 15 -2.96 -14.21 -0.24
N ALA A 16 -3.60 -14.91 0.70
CA ALA A 16 -4.99 -14.64 1.08
C ALA A 16 -5.16 -13.22 1.63
N ARG A 17 -4.20 -12.74 2.43
CA ARG A 17 -4.20 -11.36 2.94
C ARG A 17 -4.05 -10.34 1.83
N LEU A 18 -3.18 -10.58 0.85
CA LEU A 18 -3.04 -9.70 -0.31
C LEU A 18 -4.34 -9.58 -1.09
N LEU A 19 -4.98 -10.72 -1.41
CA LEU A 19 -6.24 -10.74 -2.15
C LEU A 19 -7.35 -10.01 -1.39
N ASN A 20 -7.44 -10.20 -0.07
CA ASN A 20 -8.45 -9.53 0.75
C ASN A 20 -8.22 -8.00 0.81
N SER A 21 -6.95 -7.56 0.94
CA SER A 21 -6.62 -6.13 0.89
C SER A 21 -6.95 -5.53 -0.48
N PHE A 22 -6.72 -6.27 -1.56
CA PHE A 22 -7.05 -5.84 -2.92
C PHE A 22 -8.57 -5.77 -3.14
N ASP A 23 -9.32 -6.76 -2.67
CA ASP A 23 -10.79 -6.79 -2.74
C ASP A 23 -11.41 -5.63 -1.94
N SER A 24 -10.85 -5.33 -0.77
CA SER A 24 -11.22 -4.15 0.02
C SER A 24 -10.95 -2.83 -0.70
N LEU A 25 -9.87 -2.76 -1.50
CA LEU A 25 -9.54 -1.60 -2.33
C LEU A 25 -10.54 -1.44 -3.49
N LEU A 26 -10.91 -2.55 -4.15
CA LEU A 26 -11.89 -2.57 -5.25
C LEU A 26 -13.29 -2.21 -4.78
N SER A 27 -13.68 -2.63 -3.58
CA SER A 27 -14.99 -2.33 -2.99
C SER A 27 -15.09 -0.90 -2.45
N HIS A 28 -13.96 -0.22 -2.26
CA HIS A 28 -13.94 1.14 -1.74
C HIS A 28 -14.22 2.15 -2.87
N ASN A 29 -15.29 2.95 -2.73
CA ASN A 29 -15.56 4.08 -3.62
C ASN A 29 -14.59 5.23 -3.31
N GLY A 30 -13.38 5.20 -3.89
CA GLY A 30 -12.36 6.22 -3.70
C GLY A 30 -11.00 5.83 -4.30
N SER A 31 -9.96 6.59 -3.99
CA SER A 31 -8.57 6.21 -4.29
C SER A 31 -7.98 5.40 -3.14
N GLY A 32 -7.22 4.37 -3.48
CA GLY A 32 -6.53 3.53 -2.51
C GLY A 32 -5.10 3.25 -2.94
N HIS A 33 -4.22 3.02 -1.95
CA HIS A 33 -2.84 2.65 -2.18
C HIS A 33 -2.56 1.29 -1.56
N LEU A 34 -2.00 0.41 -2.38
CA LEU A 34 -1.56 -0.92 -1.98
C LEU A 34 -0.08 -1.05 -2.35
N GLU A 35 0.77 -1.21 -1.34
CA GLU A 35 2.20 -1.44 -1.51
C GLU A 35 2.57 -2.81 -0.93
N VAL A 36 3.29 -3.60 -1.72
CA VAL A 36 3.80 -4.91 -1.31
C VAL A 36 5.31 -4.88 -1.36
N ASN A 37 5.94 -4.92 -0.20
CA ASN A 37 7.38 -4.99 -0.06
C ASN A 37 7.80 -6.41 0.29
N THR A 38 8.73 -6.96 -0.47
CA THR A 38 9.33 -8.26 -0.15
C THR A 38 10.82 -8.13 0.06
N LYS A 39 11.30 -8.57 1.22
CA LYS A 39 12.72 -8.57 1.56
C LYS A 39 13.21 -9.98 1.83
N ILE A 40 14.32 -10.35 1.19
CA ILE A 40 14.99 -11.63 1.48
C ILE A 40 15.89 -11.39 2.68
N LEU A 41 15.63 -12.10 3.77
CA LEU A 41 16.41 -12.03 4.99
C LEU A 41 17.56 -13.04 4.97
N LYS A 42 18.50 -12.88 5.92
CA LYS A 42 19.58 -13.85 6.13
C LYS A 42 18.96 -15.21 6.51
N ARG A 43 19.53 -16.31 5.98
CA ARG A 43 19.03 -17.70 6.12
C ARG A 43 17.81 -18.08 5.26
N GLY A 44 17.52 -17.35 4.19
CA GLY A 44 16.52 -17.76 3.19
C GLY A 44 15.07 -17.57 3.62
N GLN A 45 14.82 -16.86 4.73
CA GLN A 45 13.49 -16.41 5.11
C GLN A 45 13.08 -15.21 4.23
N LYS A 46 11.79 -15.12 3.92
CA LYS A 46 11.23 -14.04 3.11
C LYS A 46 10.27 -13.24 3.97
N GLU A 47 10.57 -11.97 4.16
CA GLU A 47 9.68 -11.01 4.79
C GLU A 47 8.76 -10.42 3.71
N VAL A 48 7.46 -10.38 3.99
CA VAL A 48 6.44 -9.82 3.09
C VAL A 48 5.61 -8.82 3.90
N THR A 49 5.71 -7.55 3.53
CA THR A 49 4.97 -6.46 4.15
C THR A 49 3.92 -5.97 3.16
N ILE A 50 2.65 -6.00 3.56
CA ILE A 50 1.52 -5.51 2.77
C ILE A 50 0.98 -4.27 3.47
N GLN A 51 1.15 -3.10 2.85
CA GLN A 51 0.59 -1.85 3.33
C GLN A 51 -0.63 -1.48 2.49
N CYS A 52 -1.77 -1.27 3.16
CA CYS A 52 -3.01 -0.81 2.56
C CYS A 52 -3.49 0.40 3.38
N SER A 53 -3.19 1.60 2.91
CA SER A 53 -3.59 2.85 3.55
C SER A 53 -4.72 3.53 2.77
N ARG A 54 -5.54 4.32 3.47
CA ARG A 54 -6.47 5.23 2.80
C ARG A 54 -5.67 6.37 2.18
N CYS A 55 -5.81 6.56 0.87
CA CYS A 55 -5.19 7.69 0.20
C CYS A 55 -5.95 8.98 0.50
N HIS A 56 -5.26 9.95 1.08
CA HIS A 56 -5.74 11.32 1.14
C HIS A 56 -5.27 12.03 -0.13
N ARG A 57 -6.20 12.35 -1.05
CA ARG A 57 -5.92 13.18 -2.23
C ARG A 57 -6.43 14.59 -1.98
N PHE A 58 -5.56 15.57 -2.17
CA PHE A 58 -5.91 16.98 -2.19
C PHE A 58 -5.61 17.51 -3.58
N ILE A 59 -6.57 18.24 -4.15
CA ILE A 59 -6.35 19.08 -5.32
C ILE A 59 -6.22 20.49 -4.75
N VAL A 60 -5.09 21.13 -4.97
CA VAL A 60 -4.82 22.49 -4.50
C VAL A 60 -4.69 23.36 -5.73
N ASP A 61 -5.59 24.33 -5.86
CA ASP A 61 -5.47 25.35 -6.89
C ASP A 61 -4.28 26.26 -6.56
N LEU A 62 -3.50 26.59 -7.59
CA LEU A 62 -2.42 27.55 -7.44
C LEU A 62 -3.04 28.96 -7.49
N GLU A 63 -2.84 29.75 -6.45
CA GLU A 63 -3.19 31.17 -6.49
C GLU A 63 -2.34 31.84 -7.58
N GLU A 64 -2.95 32.13 -8.73
CA GLU A 64 -2.34 32.99 -9.73
C GLU A 64 -2.12 34.36 -9.09
N LYS A 65 -0.87 34.63 -8.69
CA LYS A 65 -0.43 35.99 -8.41
C LYS A 65 -0.67 36.81 -9.67
N GLN A 66 -1.76 37.58 -9.67
CA GLN A 66 -1.96 38.65 -10.62
C GLN A 66 -0.73 39.56 -10.53
N GLY A 67 0.09 39.52 -11.58
CA GLY A 67 1.22 40.41 -11.74
C GLY A 67 0.73 41.86 -11.67
N GLY A 68 1.44 42.69 -10.92
CA GLY A 68 1.15 44.11 -10.83
C GLY A 68 1.24 44.76 -12.21
N GLU A 69 0.16 45.41 -12.62
CA GLU A 69 0.18 46.38 -13.71
C GLU A 69 0.47 47.74 -13.09
N ALA A 70 1.75 48.11 -13.10
CA ALA A 70 2.17 49.49 -12.89
C ALA A 70 2.30 50.14 -14.26
N ASP A 71 1.26 50.82 -14.73
CA ASP A 71 1.37 51.92 -15.69
C ASP A 71 0.11 52.79 -15.66
N LYS A 72 0.19 53.92 -14.94
CA LYS A 72 -0.24 55.25 -15.45
C LYS A 72 0.16 56.37 -14.49
#